data_AF-A0A7V3H4M4-F1
#
_entry.id   AF-A0A7V3H4M4-F1
#
_cell.length_a   1.000
_cell.length_b   1.000
_cell.length_c   1.000
_cell.angle_alpha   90.00
_cell.angle_beta   90.00
_cell.angle_gamma   90.00
#
_symmetry.space_group_name_H-M   'P 1'
#
loop_
_entity.id
_entity.type
_entity.pdbx_description
1 polymer ?
#
loop_
_entity_poly.entity_id
_entity_poly.type
_entity_poly.pdbx_seq_one_letter_code
_entity_poly.pdbx_strand_id
1 'polypeptide(L)'
;MCRTGDFRERGIKGLHGFLQEFTTELPQYLVKVPRAFREVGVLLEPLSIVEKTLRQAEAVQHRLLWRPKRAAVLGAGAIGLLGSLLLRLQGLTTTTISLDPPGSPRAAVI
;
A
#
# COMPACT_ATOMS: atom_id res chain seq x y z
N MET A 1 -7.49 -9.15 13.03
CA MET A 1 -8.34 -8.16 12.32
C MET A 1 -9.61 -7.94 13.12
N CYS A 2 -10.10 -6.70 13.22
CA CYS A 2 -11.38 -6.38 13.85
C CYS A 2 -12.54 -6.93 12.99
N ARG A 3 -13.56 -7.53 13.62
CA ARG A 3 -14.74 -8.09 12.94
C ARG A 3 -16.03 -7.35 13.27
N THR A 4 -16.07 -6.60 14.37
CA THR A 4 -17.27 -5.88 14.84
C THR A 4 -17.42 -4.51 14.18
N GLY A 5 -16.31 -3.94 13.69
CA GLY A 5 -16.28 -2.60 13.12
C GLY A 5 -16.04 -1.49 14.16
N ASP A 6 -15.89 -1.83 15.44
CA ASP A 6 -15.67 -0.86 16.54
C ASP A 6 -14.24 -0.31 16.63
N PHE A 7 -13.48 -0.45 15.54
CA PHE A 7 -12.16 0.16 15.45
C PHE A 7 -12.29 1.66 15.18
N ARG A 8 -11.23 2.38 15.48
CA ARG A 8 -11.08 3.81 15.19
C ARG A 8 -9.89 4.02 14.28
N GLU A 9 -9.98 5.00 13.40
CA GLU A 9 -8.96 5.40 12.43
C GLU A 9 -8.73 6.90 12.54
N ARG A 10 -7.48 7.30 12.73
CA ARG A 10 -7.11 8.71 12.84
C ARG A 10 -7.36 9.42 11.52
N GLY A 11 -8.14 10.50 11.58
CA GLY A 11 -8.48 11.30 10.42
C GLY A 11 -9.55 10.69 9.51
N ILE A 12 -10.13 9.55 9.89
CA ILE A 12 -11.15 8.86 9.10
C ILE A 12 -12.37 8.53 9.98
N LYS A 13 -12.17 7.77 11.07
CA LYS A 13 -13.28 7.24 11.90
C LYS A 13 -13.00 7.35 13.39
N GLY A 14 -13.67 8.28 14.06
CA GLY A 14 -13.74 8.34 15.53
C GLY A 14 -12.47 8.82 16.24
N LEU A 15 -11.44 9.27 15.51
CA LEU A 15 -10.24 9.91 16.05
C LEU A 15 -9.75 11.03 15.13
N HIS A 16 -9.19 12.09 15.71
CA HIS A 16 -8.55 13.17 14.95
C HIS A 16 -7.29 12.67 14.20
N GLY A 17 -7.08 13.24 13.01
CA GLY A 17 -5.94 12.92 12.14
C GLY A 17 -4.64 13.62 12.55
N PHE A 18 -3.67 13.58 11.64
CA PHE A 18 -2.31 14.09 11.88
C PHE A 18 -2.00 15.42 11.18
N LEU A 19 -2.95 16.03 10.47
CA LEU A 19 -2.76 17.34 9.83
C LEU A 19 -2.85 18.48 10.86
N GLN A 20 -1.84 18.54 11.73
CA GLN A 20 -1.68 19.48 12.84
C GLN A 20 -0.18 19.61 13.16
N GLU A 21 0.24 20.68 13.82
CA GLU A 21 1.66 20.94 14.11
C GLU A 21 2.27 19.89 15.05
N PHE A 22 1.48 19.41 16.03
CA PHE A 22 1.90 18.41 17.00
C PHE A 22 0.80 17.38 17.22
N THR A 23 1.18 16.13 17.47
CA THR A 23 0.25 15.06 17.82
C THR A 23 0.83 14.23 18.96
N THR A 24 -0.05 13.65 19.76
CA THR A 24 0.32 12.71 20.82
C THR A 24 -0.12 11.31 20.44
N GLU A 25 0.73 10.33 20.72
CA GLU A 25 0.49 8.94 20.36
C GLU A 25 1.10 7.97 21.38
N LEU A 26 0.50 6.79 21.49
CA LEU A 26 1.06 5.70 22.27
C LEU A 26 2.26 5.07 21.53
N PRO A 27 3.37 4.75 22.24
CA PRO A 27 4.56 4.18 21.61
C PRO A 27 4.29 2.94 20.75
N GLN A 28 3.32 2.10 21.13
CA GLN A 28 2.94 0.89 20.40
C GLN A 28 2.34 1.14 19.00
N TYR A 29 1.89 2.36 18.70
CA TYR A 29 1.36 2.75 17.39
C TYR A 29 2.37 3.57 16.57
N LEU A 30 3.58 3.80 17.09
CA LEU A 30 4.63 4.52 16.39
C LEU A 30 5.56 3.53 15.67
N VAL A 31 5.68 3.70 14.35
CA VAL A 31 6.64 2.94 13.53
C VAL A 31 7.86 3.82 13.26
N LYS A 32 9.04 3.38 13.69
CA LYS A 32 10.29 4.12 13.48
C LYS A 32 10.70 4.07 12.01
N VAL A 33 10.74 5.24 11.35
CA VAL A 33 11.26 5.38 9.99
C VAL A 33 12.75 5.73 10.05
N PRO A 34 13.65 4.95 9.41
CA PRO A 34 15.06 5.30 9.31
C PRO A 34 15.27 6.67 8.68
N ARG A 35 16.27 7.42 9.16
CA ARG A 35 16.54 8.80 8.69
C ARG A 35 16.79 8.88 7.17
N ALA A 36 17.38 7.83 6.59
CA ALA A 36 17.62 7.72 5.15
C ALA A 36 16.34 7.74 4.30
N PHE A 37 15.18 7.38 4.87
CA PHE A 37 13.89 7.36 4.16
C PHE A 37 13.03 8.59 4.46
N ARG A 38 13.59 9.67 5.03
CA ARG A 38 12.80 10.84 5.47
C ARG A 38 11.91 11.42 4.37
N GLU A 39 12.43 11.54 3.14
CA GLU A 39 11.72 12.18 2.03
C GLU A 39 10.54 11.36 1.51
N VAL A 40 10.60 10.04 1.66
CA VAL A 40 9.58 9.11 1.16
C VAL A 40 8.82 8.41 2.28
N GLY A 41 9.16 8.69 3.54
CA GLY A 41 8.66 7.96 4.71
C GLY A 41 7.14 8.05 4.88
N VAL A 42 6.52 9.10 4.35
CA VAL A 42 5.06 9.24 4.32
C VAL A 42 4.38 8.12 3.51
N LEU A 43 5.08 7.54 2.52
CA LEU A 43 4.57 6.43 1.71
C LEU A 43 4.50 5.11 2.46
N LEU A 44 5.10 5.02 3.66
CA LEU A 44 5.08 3.79 4.45
C LEU A 44 3.66 3.37 4.83
N GLU A 45 2.79 4.32 5.18
CA GLU A 45 1.39 4.04 5.52
C GLU A 45 0.63 3.43 4.33
N PRO A 46 0.56 4.06 3.14
CA PRO A 46 -0.17 3.47 2.01
C PRO A 46 0.50 2.19 1.50
N LEU A 47 1.84 2.09 1.56
CA LEU A 47 2.55 0.86 1.21
C LEU A 47 2.17 -0.30 2.14
N SER A 48 1.94 -0.03 3.43
CA SER A 48 1.56 -1.06 4.41
C SER A 48 0.23 -1.76 4.06
N ILE A 49 -0.70 -1.03 3.41
CA ILE A 49 -1.98 -1.58 2.93
C ILE A 49 -1.71 -2.60 1.83
N VAL A 50 -0.83 -2.27 0.89
CA VAL A 50 -0.43 -3.16 -0.21
C VAL A 50 0.31 -4.39 0.33
N GLU A 51 1.28 -4.19 1.22
CA GLU A 51 2.05 -5.27 1.87
C GLU A 51 1.14 -6.26 2.60
N LYS A 52 0.17 -5.76 3.38
CA LYS A 52 -0.84 -6.60 4.04
C LYS A 52 -1.65 -7.40 3.01
N THR A 53 -2.03 -6.77 1.91
CA THR A 53 -2.84 -7.40 0.86
C THR A 53 -2.08 -8.54 0.17
N LEU A 54 -0.82 -8.32 -0.20
CA LEU A 54 0.03 -9.34 -0.82
C LEU A 54 0.27 -10.53 0.12
N ARG A 55 0.59 -10.27 1.40
CA ARG A 55 0.72 -11.34 2.41
C ARG A 55 -0.56 -12.15 2.58
N GLN A 56 -1.72 -11.49 2.59
CA GLN A 56 -3.01 -12.17 2.69
C GLN A 56 -3.28 -13.02 1.44
N ALA A 57 -2.97 -12.51 0.24
CA ALA A 57 -3.12 -13.24 -1.01
C ALA A 57 -2.22 -14.48 -1.04
N GLU A 58 -0.95 -14.34 -0.68
CA GLU A 58 0.00 -15.45 -0.58
C GLU A 58 -0.49 -16.53 0.40
N ALA A 59 -0.94 -16.12 1.60
CA ALA A 59 -1.46 -17.05 2.60
C ALA A 59 -2.68 -17.84 2.09
N VAL A 60 -3.59 -17.19 1.36
CA VAL A 60 -4.75 -17.85 0.75
C VAL A 60 -4.33 -18.85 -0.33
N GLN A 61 -3.28 -18.53 -1.08
CA GLN A 61 -2.80 -19.33 -2.21
C GLN A 61 -1.83 -20.45 -1.81
N HIS A 62 -1.31 -20.45 -0.57
CA HIS A 62 -0.42 -21.49 -0.05
C HIS A 62 -1.03 -22.90 -0.11
N ARG A 63 -2.35 -23.03 -0.20
CA ARG A 63 -3.06 -24.31 -0.40
C ARG A 63 -3.02 -24.84 -1.84
N LEU A 64 -2.46 -24.08 -2.78
CA LEU A 64 -2.40 -24.41 -4.21
C LEU A 64 -0.94 -24.53 -4.65
N LEU A 65 -0.68 -25.29 -5.71
CA LEU A 65 0.59 -25.24 -6.44
C LEU A 65 0.66 -23.95 -7.28
N TRP A 66 0.74 -22.81 -6.60
CA TRP A 66 0.67 -21.49 -7.22
C TRP A 66 2.07 -20.90 -7.42
N ARG A 67 2.43 -20.65 -8.68
CA ARG A 67 3.71 -20.06 -9.09
C ARG A 67 3.47 -18.92 -10.09
N PRO A 68 2.92 -17.79 -9.65
CA PRO A 68 2.53 -16.71 -10.56
C PRO A 68 3.75 -16.15 -11.30
N LYS A 69 3.54 -15.78 -12.56
CA LYS A 69 4.56 -15.13 -13.42
C LYS A 69 4.16 -13.73 -13.87
N ARG A 70 2.85 -13.45 -13.84
CA ARG A 70 2.27 -12.19 -14.29
C ARG A 70 1.33 -11.67 -13.23
N ALA A 71 1.24 -10.35 -13.14
CA ALA A 71 0.29 -9.68 -12.28
C ALA A 71 -0.39 -8.55 -13.06
N ALA A 72 -1.68 -8.32 -12.77
CA ALA A 72 -2.42 -7.18 -13.30
C ALA A 72 -2.80 -6.27 -12.14
N VAL A 73 -2.51 -4.98 -12.27
CA VAL A 73 -2.94 -3.95 -11.32
C VAL A 73 -3.98 -3.07 -11.99
N LEU A 74 -5.13 -2.91 -11.35
CA LEU A 74 -6.24 -2.11 -11.89
C LEU A 74 -6.26 -0.76 -11.17
N GLY A 75 -5.92 0.29 -11.91
CA GLY A 75 -5.80 1.68 -11.47
C GLY A 75 -4.34 2.13 -11.32
N ALA A 76 -4.01 3.30 -11.88
CA ALA A 76 -2.70 3.94 -11.77
C ALA A 76 -2.65 5.07 -10.69
N GLY A 77 -3.52 4.99 -9.68
CA GLY A 77 -3.46 5.85 -8.50
C GLY A 77 -2.31 5.45 -7.56
N ALA A 78 -2.10 6.20 -6.47
CA ALA A 78 -0.99 5.98 -5.54
C ALA A 78 -0.87 4.52 -5.05
N ILE A 79 -1.99 3.91 -4.62
CA ILE A 79 -2.02 2.51 -4.17
C ILE A 79 -1.67 1.54 -5.30
N GLY A 80 -2.21 1.76 -6.50
CA GLY A 80 -1.93 0.90 -7.66
C GLY A 80 -0.46 0.96 -8.08
N LEU A 81 0.14 2.15 -8.06
CA LEU A 81 1.57 2.32 -8.35
C LEU A 81 2.45 1.62 -7.32
N LEU A 82 2.15 1.74 -6.02
CA LEU A 82 2.86 1.01 -4.96
C LEU A 82 2.67 -0.51 -5.09
N GLY A 83 1.47 -0.98 -5.44
CA GLY A 83 1.19 -2.37 -5.78
C GLY A 83 2.04 -2.86 -6.95
N SER A 84 2.13 -2.05 -8.00
CA SER A 84 2.92 -2.35 -9.19
C SER A 84 4.40 -2.48 -8.85
N LEU A 85 4.94 -1.57 -8.03
CA LEU A 85 6.31 -1.60 -7.53
C LEU A 85 6.59 -2.90 -6.77
N LEU A 86 5.77 -3.26 -5.77
CA LEU A 86 6.00 -4.45 -4.97
C LEU A 86 5.93 -5.74 -5.79
N LEU A 87 4.95 -5.86 -6.69
CA LEU A 87 4.83 -7.03 -7.57
C LEU A 87 6.03 -7.19 -8.50
N ARG A 88 6.57 -6.08 -9.03
CA ARG A 88 7.81 -6.10 -9.81
C ARG A 88 9.02 -6.49 -8.98
N LEU A 89 9.14 -6.00 -7.75
CA LEU A 89 10.20 -6.41 -6.81
C LEU A 89 10.13 -7.91 -6.47
N GLN A 90 8.94 -8.51 -6.51
CA GLN A 90 8.73 -9.96 -6.39
C GLN A 90 9.04 -10.74 -7.69
N GLY A 91 9.49 -10.06 -8.76
CA GLY A 91 9.87 -10.69 -10.02
C GLY A 91 8.71 -11.03 -10.95
N LEU A 92 7.51 -10.48 -10.71
CA LEU A 92 6.35 -10.69 -11.58
C LEU A 92 6.38 -9.73 -12.77
N THR A 93 6.00 -10.22 -13.95
CA THR A 93 5.69 -9.33 -15.08
C THR A 93 4.37 -8.62 -14.79
N THR A 94 4.45 -7.36 -14.35
CA THR A 94 3.29 -6.57 -13.94
C THR A 94 2.79 -5.68 -15.06
N THR A 95 1.48 -5.67 -15.28
CA THR A 95 0.78 -4.74 -16.17
C THR A 95 -0.19 -3.91 -15.36
N THR A 96 -0.07 -2.59 -15.44
CA THR A 96 -0.96 -1.67 -14.73
C THR A 96 -1.89 -0.99 -15.73
N ILE A 97 -3.18 -1.10 -15.46
CA ILE A 97 -4.25 -0.67 -16.38
C ILE A 97 -4.97 0.50 -15.73
N SER A 98 -5.14 1.60 -16.47
CA SER A 98 -5.90 2.75 -16.01
C SER A 98 -6.76 3.32 -17.13
N LEU A 99 -7.76 4.12 -16.77
CA LEU A 99 -8.63 4.83 -17.71
C LEU A 99 -8.04 6.19 -18.15
N ASP A 100 -6.84 6.52 -17.67
CA ASP A 100 -6.14 7.74 -18.07
C ASP A 100 -5.86 7.75 -19.58
N PRO A 101 -5.91 8.91 -20.24
CA PRO A 101 -5.61 9.01 -21.66
C PRO A 101 -4.15 8.61 -21.96
N PRO A 102 -3.86 8.18 -23.21
CA PRO A 102 -2.49 7.96 -23.65
C PRO A 102 -1.59 9.17 -23.38
N GLY A 103 -0.37 8.92 -22.87
CA GLY A 103 0.59 9.99 -22.55
C GLY A 103 0.42 10.66 -21.19
N SER A 104 -0.48 10.19 -20.33
CA SER A 104 -0.55 10.69 -18.95
C SER A 104 0.78 10.48 -18.21
N PRO A 105 1.19 11.39 -17.30
CA PRO A 105 2.42 11.23 -16.53
C PRO A 105 2.46 9.91 -15.73
N ARG A 106 1.29 9.40 -15.33
CA ARG A 106 1.16 8.12 -14.62
C ARG A 106 1.56 6.93 -15.50
N ALA A 107 1.30 6.99 -16.80
CA ALA A 107 1.71 5.96 -17.75
C ALA A 107 3.24 5.90 -17.93
N ALA A 108 3.97 6.98 -17.61
CA ALA A 108 5.42 6.99 -17.68
C ALA A 108 6.13 6.37 -16.46
N VAL A 109 5.40 6.14 -15.36
CA VAL A 109 5.96 5.61 -14.10
C VAL A 109 5.99 4.07 -14.07
N ILE A 110 5.23 3.41 -14.93
CA ILE A 110 4.92 1.96 -14.87
C ILE A 110 5.41 1.23 -16.12
#